data_AF-A0A061I4V5-F1
#
_entry.id   AF-A0A061I4V5-F1
#
_cell.length_a   1.000
_cell.length_b   1.000
_cell.length_c   1.000
_cell.angle_alpha   90.00
_cell.angle_beta   90.00
_cell.angle_gamma   90.00
#
_symmetry.space_group_name_H-M   'P 1'
#
loop_
_entity.id
_entity.type
_entity.pdbx_description
1 polymer ?
#
loop_
_entity_poly.entity_id
_entity_poly.type
_entity_poly.pdbx_seq_one_letter_code
_entity_poly.pdbx_strand_id
1 'polypeptide(L)'
;MQSPGKQDIRGTGVVSAPVPKKLLLEASIDDCCTSARDCTAALGNFTKATFDVFSKTHSYWTPPHHHLWKETVFTRSPHQEFTDHL
;
A
#
# COMPACT_ATOMS: atom_id res chain seq x y z
N MET A 1 -4.59 -25.31 11.64
CA MET A 1 -5.86 -24.92 11.00
C MET A 1 -5.56 -23.83 9.99
N GLN A 2 -5.35 -24.20 8.73
CA GLN A 2 -5.06 -23.28 7.63
C GLN A 2 -6.34 -22.47 7.33
N SER A 3 -6.29 -21.14 7.35
CA SER A 3 -7.42 -20.33 6.88
C SER A 3 -7.64 -20.62 5.38
N PRO A 4 -8.89 -20.76 4.91
CA PRO A 4 -9.17 -21.12 3.53
C PRO A 4 -8.61 -20.05 2.60
N GLY A 5 -7.88 -20.48 1.58
CA GLY A 5 -7.27 -19.61 0.59
C GLY A 5 -8.32 -18.70 -0.03
N LYS A 6 -8.21 -17.40 0.27
CA LYS A 6 -8.98 -16.37 -0.41
C LYS A 6 -8.40 -16.23 -1.81
N GLN A 7 -9.03 -16.89 -2.77
CA GLN A 7 -8.80 -16.59 -4.19
C GLN A 7 -9.40 -15.21 -4.43
N ASP A 8 -8.56 -14.19 -4.63
CA ASP A 8 -9.04 -12.87 -5.05
C ASP A 8 -9.48 -12.98 -6.52
N ILE A 9 -10.79 -13.12 -6.69
CA ILE A 9 -11.44 -13.08 -8.00
C ILE A 9 -11.39 -11.62 -8.45
N ARG A 10 -10.56 -11.33 -9.47
CA ARG A 10 -10.43 -9.99 -10.04
C ARG A 10 -11.82 -9.41 -10.35
N GLY A 11 -12.13 -8.27 -9.76
CA GLY A 11 -13.42 -7.59 -9.92
C GLY A 11 -14.37 -7.75 -8.73
N THR A 12 -13.88 -8.23 -7.58
CA THR A 12 -14.66 -8.31 -6.32
C THR A 12 -14.86 -6.92 -5.70
N GLY A 13 -13.99 -5.97 -6.03
CA GLY A 13 -13.99 -4.64 -5.44
C GLY A 13 -13.40 -4.62 -4.03
N VAL A 14 -13.36 -3.44 -3.41
CA VAL A 14 -12.80 -3.28 -2.06
C VAL A 14 -13.79 -3.74 -0.99
N VAL A 15 -13.46 -4.84 -0.31
CA VAL A 15 -14.19 -5.39 0.84
C VAL A 15 -13.45 -4.99 2.13
N SER A 16 -13.85 -3.87 2.71
CA SER A 16 -13.22 -3.33 3.93
C SER A 16 -14.18 -2.53 4.81
N ALA A 17 -13.76 -2.28 6.06
CA ALA A 17 -14.46 -1.37 6.96
C ALA A 17 -14.42 0.08 6.41
N PRO A 18 -15.36 0.97 6.81
CA PRO A 18 -15.52 2.29 6.20
C PRO A 18 -14.25 3.17 6.20
N VAL A 19 -13.39 3.00 7.21
CA VAL A 19 -12.18 3.80 7.41
C VAL A 19 -11.07 3.38 6.43
N PRO A 20 -10.64 2.10 6.37
CA PRO A 20 -9.74 1.61 5.32
C PRO A 20 -10.31 1.78 3.93
N LYS A 21 -11.62 1.65 3.73
CA LYS A 21 -12.23 1.77 2.40
C LYS A 21 -11.91 3.09 1.73
N LYS A 22 -12.00 4.20 2.48
CA LYS A 22 -11.64 5.53 1.96
C LYS A 22 -10.17 5.61 1.58
N LEU A 23 -9.28 5.14 2.46
CA LEU A 23 -7.84 5.13 2.19
C LEU A 23 -7.47 4.29 0.96
N LEU A 24 -8.11 3.14 0.79
CA LEU A 24 -7.86 2.23 -0.34
C LEU A 24 -8.37 2.82 -1.67
N LEU A 25 -9.48 3.58 -1.64
CA LEU A 25 -9.99 4.28 -2.82
C LEU A 25 -9.07 5.45 -3.22
N GLU A 26 -8.59 6.25 -2.26
CA GLU A 26 -7.61 7.32 -2.53
C GLU A 26 -6.28 6.76 -3.08
N ALA A 27 -5.91 5.55 -2.63
CA ALA A 27 -4.74 4.83 -3.12
C ALA A 27 -4.97 4.13 -4.48
N SER A 28 -6.14 4.27 -5.10
CA SER A 28 -6.52 3.62 -6.37
C SER A 28 -6.37 2.08 -6.34
N ILE A 29 -6.69 1.44 -5.22
CA ILE A 29 -6.72 -0.03 -5.11
C ILE A 29 -8.10 -0.54 -5.52
N ASP A 30 -8.15 -1.27 -6.64
CA ASP A 30 -9.40 -1.77 -7.23
C ASP A 30 -9.94 -3.03 -6.53
N ASP A 31 -9.05 -3.92 -6.05
CA ASP A 31 -9.43 -5.20 -5.46
C ASP A 31 -8.59 -5.49 -4.21
N CYS A 32 -9.23 -5.46 -3.05
CA CYS A 32 -8.56 -5.73 -1.77
C CYS A 32 -9.57 -6.13 -0.70
N CYS A 33 -9.25 -7.20 0.03
CA CYS A 33 -9.93 -7.54 1.26
C CYS A 33 -9.10 -7.17 2.48
N THR A 34 -9.67 -6.36 3.37
CA THR A 34 -9.05 -6.11 4.69
C THR A 34 -9.71 -6.99 5.75
N SER A 35 -8.90 -7.58 6.62
CA SER A 35 -9.39 -8.15 7.87
C SER A 35 -8.64 -7.51 9.03
N ALA A 36 -9.37 -7.11 10.06
CA ALA A 36 -8.79 -6.60 11.30
C ALA A 36 -9.13 -7.59 12.40
N ARG A 37 -8.14 -7.91 13.23
CA ARG A 37 -8.32 -8.61 14.50
C ARG A 37 -7.98 -7.58 15.59
N ASP A 38 -8.67 -7.65 16.72
CA ASP A 38 -8.61 -6.69 17.85
C ASP A 38 -9.47 -5.40 17.72
N CYS A 39 -9.57 -4.65 18.83
CA CYS A 39 -10.49 -3.51 19.03
C CYS A 39 -10.38 -2.43 17.93
N THR A 40 -11.22 -2.57 16.91
CA THR A 40 -11.42 -1.59 15.83
C THR A 40 -12.18 -0.34 16.30
N ALA A 41 -12.59 -0.29 17.57
CA ALA A 41 -13.33 0.81 18.17
C ALA A 41 -12.55 2.14 18.20
N ALA A 42 -11.21 2.07 18.22
CA ALA A 42 -10.35 3.25 18.17
C ALA A 42 -9.96 3.59 16.72
N LEU A 43 -10.65 4.57 16.13
CA LEU A 43 -10.43 5.07 14.76
C LEU A 43 -8.95 5.37 14.44
N GLY A 44 -8.23 5.97 15.40
CA GLY A 44 -6.83 6.37 15.21
C GLY A 44 -5.87 5.20 15.04
N ASN A 45 -6.01 4.14 15.84
CA ASN A 45 -5.17 2.94 15.73
C ASN A 45 -5.40 2.21 14.42
N PHE A 46 -6.66 2.14 14.00
CA PHE A 46 -7.05 1.46 12.77
C PHE A 46 -6.55 2.18 11.51
N THR A 47 -6.60 3.51 11.52
CA THR A 47 -6.06 4.35 10.44
C THR A 47 -4.55 4.17 10.34
N LYS A 48 -3.84 4.23 11.47
CA LYS A 48 -2.38 4.06 11.54
C LYS A 48 -1.95 2.67 11.06
N ALA A 49 -2.63 1.61 11.49
CA ALA A 49 -2.35 0.24 11.08
C ALA A 49 -2.54 0.06 9.57
N THR A 50 -3.61 0.62 9.00
CA THR A 50 -3.86 0.56 7.55
C THR A 50 -2.77 1.26 6.76
N PHE A 51 -2.36 2.45 7.19
CA PHE A 51 -1.29 3.22 6.55
C PHE A 51 0.09 2.51 6.62
N ASP A 52 0.41 1.92 7.76
CA ASP A 52 1.65 1.16 7.95
C ASP A 52 1.72 -0.06 7.02
N VAL A 53 0.61 -0.80 6.89
CA VAL A 53 0.52 -1.94 5.97
C VAL A 53 0.71 -1.50 4.51
N PHE A 54 0.05 -0.43 4.08
CA PHE A 54 0.19 0.11 2.72
C PHE A 54 1.62 0.57 2.42
N SER A 55 2.25 1.27 3.38
CA SER A 55 3.65 1.69 3.27
C SER A 55 4.60 0.50 3.13
N LYS A 56 4.34 -0.56 3.89
CA LYS A 56 5.11 -1.81 3.81
C LYS A 56 4.90 -2.57 2.51
N THR A 57 3.77 -2.43 1.83
CA THR A 57 3.56 -3.04 0.50
C THR A 57 4.58 -2.52 -0.51
N HIS A 58 4.96 -1.24 -0.46
CA HIS A 58 6.04 -0.70 -1.30
C HIS A 58 7.41 -1.32 -0.95
N SER A 59 7.65 -1.67 0.31
CA SER A 59 8.88 -2.33 0.74
C SER A 59 8.93 -3.83 0.45
N TYR A 60 7.77 -4.47 0.33
CA TYR A 60 7.64 -5.92 0.11
C TYR A 60 7.47 -6.28 -1.37
N TRP A 61 7.43 -5.29 -2.28
CA TRP A 61 7.38 -5.56 -3.71
C TRP A 61 8.53 -6.51 -4.10
N THR A 62 8.15 -7.63 -4.70
CA THR A 62 8.93 -8.83 -4.99
C THR A 62 10.34 -8.52 -5.49
N PRO A 63 11.40 -9.21 -4.99
CA PRO A 63 12.71 -9.11 -5.63
C PRO A 63 12.58 -9.63 -7.07
N PRO A 64 13.32 -9.03 -8.01
CA PRO A 64 13.13 -9.24 -9.41
C PRO A 64 13.90 -10.49 -9.80
N HIS A 65 13.20 -11.32 -10.51
CA HIS A 65 13.60 -11.43 -11.88
C HIS A 65 12.36 -11.11 -12.69
N HIS A 66 12.50 -10.60 -13.91
CA HIS A 66 11.45 -10.58 -14.93
C HIS A 66 10.62 -9.27 -15.11
N HIS A 67 11.27 -8.16 -15.50
CA HIS A 67 10.76 -7.14 -16.47
C HIS A 67 10.58 -5.67 -16.05
N LEU A 68 11.13 -5.11 -14.97
CA LEU A 68 10.96 -3.65 -14.78
C LEU A 68 12.03 -2.88 -13.98
N TRP A 69 13.17 -3.48 -13.67
CA TRP A 69 14.30 -2.70 -13.17
C TRP A 69 15.08 -2.15 -14.36
N LYS A 70 14.67 -0.98 -14.86
CA LYS A 70 15.62 -0.12 -15.57
C LYS A 70 16.62 0.36 -14.52
N GLU A 71 17.91 0.35 -14.84
CA GLU A 71 18.94 0.91 -13.97
C GLU A 71 18.50 2.31 -13.51
N THR A 72 18.33 2.47 -12.20
CA THR A 72 17.96 3.75 -11.62
C THR A 72 19.18 4.66 -11.72
N VAL A 73 19.25 5.49 -12.76
CA VAL A 73 20.25 6.53 -12.87
C VAL A 73 19.96 7.53 -11.74
N PHE A 74 20.89 7.65 -10.80
CA PHE A 74 20.78 8.62 -9.71
C PHE A 74 20.97 10.03 -10.28
N THR A 75 19.88 10.71 -10.57
CA THR A 75 19.90 12.15 -10.90
C THR A 75 20.15 12.95 -9.63
N ARG A 76 20.67 14.17 -9.77
CA ARG A 76 20.88 15.04 -8.60
C ARG A 76 19.54 15.26 -7.88
N SER A 77 19.60 15.36 -6.55
CA SER A 77 18.41 15.68 -5.79
C SER A 77 17.95 17.11 -6.13
N PRO A 78 16.65 17.42 -6.02
CA PRO A 78 16.14 18.76 -6.34
C PRO A 78 16.87 19.89 -5.60
N HIS A 79 17.29 19.64 -4.36
CA HIS A 79 18.09 20.59 -3.58
C HIS A 79 19.47 20.87 -4.18
N GLN A 80 20.04 19.89 -4.90
CA GLN A 80 21.35 19.98 -5.54
C GLN A 80 21.27 20.51 -6.99
N GLU A 81 20.11 20.39 -7.64
CA GLU A 81 19.87 20.95 -8.97
C GLU A 81 19.52 22.45 -8.93
N PHE A 82 18.80 22.91 -7.91
CA PHE A 82 18.35 24.31 -7.79
C PHE A 82 19.14 25.11 -6.75
N THR A 83 20.39 24.73 -6.47
CA THR A 83 21.27 25.42 -5.52
C THR A 83 21.44 26.91 -5.87
N ASP A 84 21.29 27.28 -7.15
CA ASP A 84 21.39 28.67 -7.63
C ASP A 84 20.12 29.52 -7.35
N HIS A 85 19.03 28.92 -6.86
CA HIS A 85 17.74 29.58 -6.61
C HIS A 85 17.31 29.58 -5.13
N LEU A 86 18.14 29.08 -4.22
CA LEU A 86 17.92 29.07 -2.76
C LEU A 86 18.67 30.23 -2.09
#